data_AF-A0A1Y4V6Z6-F1
#
_entry.id   AF-A0A1Y4V6Z6-F1
#
_cell.length_a   1.000
_cell.length_b   1.000
_cell.length_c   1.000
_cell.angle_alpha   90.00
_cell.angle_beta   90.00
_cell.angle_gamma   90.00
#
_symmetry.space_group_name_H-M   'P 1'
#
loop_
_entity.id
_entity.type
_entity.pdbx_description
1 polymer ?
#
loop_
_entity_poly.entity_id
_entity_poly.type
_entity_poly.pdbx_seq_one_letter_code
_entity_poly.pdbx_strand_id
1 'polypeptide(L)'
;MEKTRAFTLAGRMLKNLFRKPATTQYPFEPADYPERMRGHVRIEIKDCISCGLCMRSCPSGAIAVDRKAGTWTIDRFDCVQCGSCVSACPKKCLFIEKGYTEPDSIKRSETFTKPEE
;
A
#
# COMPACT_ATOMS: atom_id res chain seq x y z
N MET A 1 -46.86 -1.01 -15.40
CA MET A 1 -45.62 -1.37 -14.67
C MET A 1 -44.63 -0.21 -14.52
N GLU A 2 -44.55 0.75 -15.46
CA GLU A 2 -43.63 1.91 -15.38
C GLU A 2 -43.94 2.90 -14.24
N LYS A 3 -45.21 3.30 -14.07
CA LYS A 3 -45.62 4.30 -13.07
C LYS A 3 -45.30 3.87 -11.64
N THR A 4 -45.42 2.58 -11.31
CA THR A 4 -45.14 2.03 -9.98
C THR A 4 -43.67 2.19 -9.58
N ARG A 5 -42.74 2.12 -10.54
CA ARG A 5 -41.30 2.30 -10.32
C ARG A 5 -40.91 3.77 -10.10
N ALA A 6 -41.61 4.70 -10.75
CA ALA A 6 -41.40 6.14 -10.55
C ALA A 6 -41.78 6.58 -9.11
N PHE A 7 -42.90 6.07 -8.58
CA PHE A 7 -43.30 6.35 -7.19
C PHE A 7 -42.35 5.75 -6.15
N THR A 8 -41.81 4.56 -6.40
CA THR A 8 -40.83 3.95 -5.49
C THR A 8 -39.49 4.69 -5.52
N LEU A 9 -39.06 5.18 -6.68
CA LEU A 9 -37.85 5.98 -6.81
C LEU A 9 -38.02 7.33 -6.10
N ALA A 10 -39.12 8.04 -6.34
CA ALA A 10 -39.40 9.33 -5.71
C ALA A 10 -39.43 9.22 -4.17
N GLY A 11 -40.08 8.19 -3.62
CA GLY A 11 -40.09 7.94 -2.18
C GLY A 11 -38.70 7.64 -1.61
N ARG A 12 -37.86 6.89 -2.35
CA ARG A 12 -36.46 6.64 -1.96
C ARG A 12 -35.61 7.91 -2.04
N MET A 13 -35.82 8.76 -3.03
CA MET A 13 -35.10 10.03 -3.17
C MET A 13 -35.41 10.98 -2.01
N LEU A 14 -36.69 11.13 -1.66
CA LEU A 14 -37.09 11.94 -0.52
C LEU A 14 -36.50 11.40 0.79
N LYS A 15 -36.51 10.08 0.99
CA LYS A 15 -35.90 9.44 2.17
C LYS A 15 -34.38 9.60 2.22
N ASN A 16 -33.70 9.64 1.07
CA ASN A 16 -32.25 9.79 0.99
C ASN A 16 -31.81 11.25 1.19
N LEU A 17 -32.63 12.23 0.79
CA LEU A 17 -32.36 13.66 0.97
C LEU A 17 -32.16 14.06 2.44
N PHE A 18 -32.90 13.44 3.36
CA PHE A 18 -32.81 13.70 4.80
C PHE A 18 -31.83 12.78 5.55
N ARG A 19 -31.10 11.91 4.85
CA ARG A 19 -30.07 11.06 5.46
C ARG A 19 -28.70 11.73 5.35
N LYS A 20 -27.80 11.37 6.26
CA LYS A 20 -26.40 11.79 6.16
C LYS A 20 -25.80 11.28 4.84
N PRO A 21 -24.90 12.05 4.20
CA PRO A 21 -24.15 11.57 3.04
C PRO A 21 -23.43 10.27 3.36
N ALA A 22 -23.46 9.33 2.41
CA ALA A 22 -22.70 8.07 2.53
C ALA A 22 -21.20 8.24 2.25
N THR A 23 -20.78 9.44 1.87
CA THR A 23 -19.40 9.80 1.53
C THR A 23 -18.59 10.15 2.77
N THR A 24 -17.29 9.88 2.72
CA THR A 24 -16.30 10.42 3.67
C THR A 24 -15.70 11.71 3.14
N GLN A 25 -15.31 12.63 4.03
CA GLN A 25 -14.78 13.93 3.64
C GLN A 25 -13.26 13.87 3.38
N TYR A 26 -12.82 13.15 2.36
CA TYR A 26 -11.41 13.16 1.93
C TYR A 26 -11.06 14.52 1.29
N PRO A 27 -9.91 15.15 1.62
CA PRO A 27 -8.79 14.68 2.45
C PRO A 27 -8.84 15.12 3.94
N PHE A 28 -9.89 15.80 4.38
CA PHE A 28 -10.00 16.39 5.72
C PHE A 28 -10.21 15.34 6.83
N GLU A 29 -10.90 14.24 6.51
CA GLU A 29 -11.04 13.08 7.38
C GLU A 29 -10.27 11.89 6.76
N PRO A 30 -9.20 11.39 7.41
CA PRO A 30 -8.43 10.27 6.88
C PRO A 30 -9.27 8.99 6.89
N ALA A 31 -9.09 8.17 5.85
CA ALA A 31 -9.74 6.86 5.77
C ALA A 31 -9.19 5.94 6.87
N ASP A 32 -10.09 5.21 7.54
CA ASP A 32 -9.71 4.13 8.44
C ASP A 32 -9.36 2.87 7.62
N TYR A 33 -8.12 2.43 7.71
CA TYR A 33 -7.61 1.27 6.98
C TYR A 33 -7.64 0.02 7.86
N PRO A 34 -8.24 -1.09 7.39
CA PRO A 34 -8.27 -2.32 8.16
C PRO A 34 -6.85 -2.87 8.37
N GLU A 35 -6.62 -3.55 9.49
CA GLU A 35 -5.29 -3.99 9.93
C GLU A 35 -4.59 -4.92 8.92
N ARG A 36 -5.34 -5.74 8.18
CA ARG A 36 -4.79 -6.69 7.19
C ARG A 36 -4.70 -6.13 5.77
N MET A 37 -4.91 -4.83 5.60
CA MET A 37 -4.76 -4.18 4.29
C MET A 37 -3.33 -4.27 3.81
N ARG A 38 -3.15 -4.59 2.53
CA ARG A 38 -1.83 -4.52 1.89
C ARG A 38 -1.62 -3.12 1.34
N GLY A 39 -0.91 -2.27 2.09
CA GLY A 39 -0.42 -0.99 1.61
C GLY A 39 0.99 -1.14 1.05
N HIS A 40 1.93 -0.35 1.54
CA HIS A 40 3.30 -0.30 1.01
C HIS A 40 4.31 -1.08 1.87
N VAL A 41 5.42 -1.47 1.25
CA VAL A 41 6.48 -2.25 1.93
C VAL A 41 7.39 -1.31 2.74
N ARG A 42 7.57 -1.58 4.04
CA ARG A 42 8.57 -0.91 4.89
C ARG A 42 9.70 -1.88 5.22
N ILE A 43 10.94 -1.38 5.24
CA ILE A 43 12.12 -2.14 5.66
C ILE A 43 12.71 -1.56 6.95
N GLU A 44 13.10 -2.43 7.87
CA GLU A 44 13.99 -2.12 8.98
C GLU A 44 15.41 -2.53 8.59
N ILE A 45 16.15 -1.58 8.01
CA ILE A 45 17.45 -1.86 7.36
C ILE A 45 18.53 -2.34 8.35
N LYS A 46 18.39 -2.00 9.64
CA LYS A 46 19.31 -2.42 10.71
C LYS A 46 19.40 -3.93 10.85
N ASP A 47 18.25 -4.62 10.73
CA ASP A 47 18.17 -6.09 10.86
C ASP A 47 18.43 -6.83 9.54
N CYS A 48 18.60 -6.08 8.44
CA CYS A 48 18.85 -6.64 7.13
C CYS A 48 20.26 -7.23 7.03
N ILE A 49 20.34 -8.45 6.47
CA ILE A 49 21.59 -9.16 6.19
C ILE A 49 21.95 -9.17 4.69
N SER A 50 21.28 -8.34 3.88
CA SER A 50 21.48 -8.22 2.43
C SER A 50 21.47 -9.56 1.66
N CYS A 51 20.71 -10.55 2.13
CA CYS A 51 20.66 -11.88 1.51
C CYS A 51 20.06 -11.92 0.09
N GLY A 52 19.33 -10.89 -0.33
CA GLY A 52 18.74 -10.78 -1.68
C GLY A 52 17.58 -11.75 -1.98
N LEU A 53 17.05 -12.46 -0.98
CA LEU A 53 15.86 -13.32 -1.14
C LEU A 53 14.61 -12.51 -1.52
N CYS A 54 14.46 -11.30 -0.98
CA CYS A 54 13.37 -10.39 -1.30
C CYS A 54 13.39 -9.95 -2.78
N MET A 55 14.58 -9.69 -3.35
CA MET A 55 14.75 -9.39 -4.77
C MET A 55 14.34 -10.57 -5.65
N ARG A 56 14.81 -11.79 -5.34
CA ARG A 56 14.48 -13.00 -6.13
C ARG A 56 13.02 -13.42 -6.04
N SER A 57 12.35 -13.14 -4.92
CA SER A 57 10.93 -13.46 -4.72
C SER A 57 9.97 -12.41 -5.26
N CYS A 58 10.48 -11.24 -5.69
CA CYS A 58 9.66 -10.16 -6.22
C CYS A 58 9.18 -10.52 -7.64
N PRO A 59 7.86 -10.68 -7.88
CA PRO A 59 7.36 -11.03 -9.21
C PRO A 59 7.51 -9.90 -10.23
N SER A 60 7.52 -8.64 -9.78
CA SER A 60 7.69 -7.47 -10.65
C SER A 60 9.13 -6.98 -10.76
N GLY A 61 10.08 -7.54 -10.00
CA GLY A 61 11.47 -7.09 -10.00
C GLY A 61 11.71 -5.72 -9.36
N ALA A 62 10.75 -5.18 -8.60
CA ALA A 62 10.79 -3.83 -8.03
C ALA A 62 11.85 -3.61 -6.92
N ILE A 63 12.53 -4.66 -6.46
CA ILE A 63 13.48 -4.59 -5.33
C ILE A 63 14.89 -4.92 -5.84
N ALA A 64 15.85 -4.05 -5.55
CA ALA A 64 17.27 -4.29 -5.77
C ALA A 64 18.02 -4.36 -4.44
N VAL A 65 18.99 -5.27 -4.33
CA VAL A 65 19.83 -5.43 -3.13
C VAL A 65 21.29 -5.47 -3.54
N ASP A 66 22.07 -4.49 -3.07
CA ASP A 66 23.52 -4.52 -3.20
C ASP A 66 24.15 -5.04 -1.91
N ARG A 67 24.80 -6.20 -2.01
CA ARG A 67 25.49 -6.85 -0.90
C ARG A 67 26.78 -6.14 -0.50
N LYS A 68 27.50 -5.54 -1.45
CA LYS A 68 28.78 -4.88 -1.20
C LYS A 68 28.55 -3.52 -0.56
N ALA A 69 27.59 -2.77 -1.09
CA ALA A 69 27.23 -1.46 -0.56
C ALA A 69 26.29 -1.53 0.66
N GLY A 70 25.72 -2.70 0.96
CA GLY A 70 24.75 -2.84 2.06
C GLY A 70 23.47 -2.05 1.83
N THR A 71 23.08 -1.84 0.56
CA THR A 71 21.92 -1.05 0.18
C THR A 71 20.74 -1.93 -0.23
N TRP A 72 19.55 -1.46 0.09
CA TRP A 72 18.28 -2.03 -0.34
C TRP A 72 17.47 -0.93 -1.01
N THR A 73 17.10 -1.13 -2.27
CA THR A 73 16.36 -0.15 -3.08
C THR A 73 15.03 -0.73 -3.51
N ILE A 74 13.98 0.08 -3.46
CA ILE A 74 12.65 -0.28 -3.97
C ILE A 74 12.14 0.78 -4.93
N ASP A 75 11.70 0.34 -6.12
CA ASP A 75 10.86 1.14 -7.00
C ASP A 75 9.40 0.98 -6.58
N ARG A 76 8.80 2.07 -6.09
CA ARG A 76 7.42 2.07 -5.62
C ARG A 76 6.42 1.92 -6.77
N PHE A 77 6.78 2.37 -7.97
CA PHE A 77 5.91 2.34 -9.13
C PHE A 77 5.78 0.92 -9.71
N ASP A 78 6.84 0.14 -9.62
CA ASP A 78 6.84 -1.27 -10.05
C ASP A 78 6.33 -2.23 -8.96
N CYS A 79 6.15 -1.75 -7.72
CA CYS A 79 5.70 -2.57 -6.60
C CYS A 79 4.19 -2.84 -6.66
N VAL A 80 3.81 -4.10 -6.88
CA VAL A 80 2.39 -4.53 -6.90
C VAL A 80 1.82 -4.91 -5.53
N GLN A 81 2.53 -4.60 -4.43
CA GLN A 81 2.06 -4.78 -3.06
C GLN A 81 1.59 -6.22 -2.73
N CYS A 82 2.21 -7.23 -3.37
CA CYS A 82 1.81 -8.64 -3.21
C CYS A 82 2.20 -9.25 -1.85
N GLY A 83 3.27 -8.76 -1.23
CA GLY A 83 3.78 -9.25 0.06
C GLY A 83 4.76 -10.42 -0.02
N SER A 84 5.14 -10.91 -1.21
CA SER A 84 6.07 -12.04 -1.36
C SER A 84 7.46 -11.76 -0.75
N CYS A 85 7.94 -10.52 -0.78
CA CYS A 85 9.20 -10.15 -0.16
C CYS A 85 9.17 -10.28 1.38
N VAL A 86 8.02 -10.00 1.99
CA VAL A 86 7.82 -10.10 3.45
C VAL A 86 7.82 -11.55 3.89
N SER A 87 7.12 -12.43 3.17
CA SER A 87 7.11 -13.86 3.47
C SER A 87 8.47 -14.54 3.21
N ALA A 88 9.21 -14.08 2.19
CA ALA A 88 10.52 -14.63 1.84
C ALA A 88 11.66 -14.16 2.77
N CYS A 89 11.47 -13.13 3.59
CA CYS A 89 12.54 -12.57 4.40
C CYS A 89 12.84 -13.43 5.64
N PRO A 90 14.03 -14.07 5.75
CA PRO A 90 14.35 -14.93 6.88
C PRO A 90 14.50 -14.16 8.20
N LYS A 91 14.93 -12.89 8.13
CA LYS A 91 15.09 -12.01 9.30
C LYS A 91 13.81 -11.27 9.68
N LYS A 92 12.73 -11.41 8.89
CA LYS A 92 11.44 -10.72 9.10
C LYS A 92 11.56 -9.20 9.31
N CYS A 93 12.53 -8.56 8.65
CA CYS A 93 12.77 -7.12 8.71
C CYS A 93 11.98 -6.32 7.67
N LEU A 94 11.03 -6.96 6.97
CA LEU A 94 10.17 -6.35 5.97
C LEU A 94 8.72 -6.44 6.44
N PHE A 95 7.96 -5.37 6.29
CA PHE A 95 6.59 -5.24 6.74
C PHE A 95 5.71 -4.67 5.64
N ILE A 96 4.41 -4.99 5.67
CA ILE A 96 3.41 -4.29 4.86
C ILE A 96 2.70 -3.32 5.78
N GLU A 97 2.90 -2.03 5.56
CA GLU A 97 2.19 -0.98 6.28
C GLU A 97 0.79 -0.80 5.68
N LYS A 98 -0.15 -0.39 6.53
CA LYS A 98 -1.51 -0.06 6.11
C LYS A 98 -1.53 1.31 5.40
N GLY A 99 -2.49 1.47 4.49
CA GLY A 99 -2.70 2.72 3.77
C GLY A 99 -1.94 2.82 2.46
N TYR A 100 -2.48 3.66 1.57
CA TYR A 100 -1.89 3.93 0.27
C TYR A 100 -0.61 4.74 0.41
N THR A 101 0.28 4.56 -0.56
CA THR A 101 1.43 5.45 -0.73
C THR A 101 0.92 6.84 -1.09
N GLU A 102 1.57 7.88 -0.58
CA GLU A 102 1.18 9.25 -0.91
C GLU A 102 1.33 9.50 -2.42
N PRO A 103 0.38 10.25 -3.03
CA PRO A 103 0.47 10.55 -4.45
C PRO A 103 1.70 11.42 -4.70
N ASP A 104 2.53 11.00 -5.65
CA ASP A 104 3.74 11.72 -6.06
C ASP A 104 3.65 12.07 -7.55
N SER A 105 4.24 13.19 -7.94
CA SER A 105 4.31 13.63 -9.33
C SER A 105 5.45 12.96 -10.11
N ILE A 106 6.40 12.34 -9.39
CA ILE A 106 7.62 11.76 -9.96
C ILE A 106 7.73 10.30 -9.53
N LYS A 107 8.24 9.44 -10.43
CA LYS A 107 8.60 8.07 -10.08
C LYS A 107 9.82 8.08 -9.16
N ARG A 108 9.66 7.63 -7.92
CA ARG A 108 10.73 7.58 -6.92
C ARG A 108 11.16 6.16 -6.62
N SER A 109 12.47 5.96 -6.63
CA SER A 109 13.13 4.80 -6.04
C SER A 109 13.71 5.19 -4.67
N GLU A 110 13.29 4.50 -3.63
CA GLU A 110 13.81 4.72 -2.28
C GLU A 110 14.98 3.76 -2.02
N THR A 111 16.12 4.30 -1.59
CA THR A 111 17.30 3.49 -1.22
C THR A 111 17.58 3.63 0.28
N PHE A 112 17.69 2.49 0.95
CA PHE A 112 18.00 2.37 2.37
C PHE A 112 19.38 1.75 2.51
N THR A 113 20.29 2.46 3.17
CA THR A 113 21.65 1.99 3.44
C THR A 113 21.73 1.46 4.86
N LYS A 114 22.38 0.31 5.04
CA LYS A 114 22.66 -0.21 6.39
C LYS A 114 23.60 0.76 7.12
N PRO A 115 23.30 1.17 8.36
CA PRO A 115 24.24 1.97 9.13
C PRO A 115 25.56 1.20 9.29
N GLU A 116 26.67 1.89 9.08
CA GLU A 116 27.99 1.37 9.46
C GLU A 116 28.03 1.25 10.98
N GLU A 117 28.42 0.08 11.46
CA GLU A 117 28.56 -0.22 12.89
C GLU A 117 29.95 0.17 13.38
#